data_AF-A0A951D9R5-F1
#
_entry.id   AF-A0A951D9R5-F1
#
_cell.length_a   1.000
_cell.length_b   1.000
_cell.length_c   1.000
_cell.angle_alpha   90.00
_cell.angle_beta   90.00
_cell.angle_gamma   90.00
#
_symmetry.space_group_name_H-M   'P 1'
#
loop_
_entity.id
_entity.type
_entity.pdbx_description
1 polymer ?
#
loop_
_entity_poly.entity_id
_entity_poly.type
_entity_poly.pdbx_seq_one_letter_code
_entity_poly.pdbx_strand_id
1 'polypeptide(L)' 'MKIGIIGSGNVGGTLGTRWSRNGHRVMFARRSRMRATSRARL' A
#
# COMPACT_ATOMS: atom_id res chain seq x y z
N MET A 1 2.59 -11.45 14.27
CA MET A 1 1.31 -11.48 13.51
C MET A 1 1.56 -11.25 12.03
N LYS A 2 0.57 -11.52 11.16
CA LYS A 2 0.58 -11.11 9.75
C LYS A 2 -0.24 -9.82 9.61
N ILE A 3 0.37 -8.72 9.17
CA ILE A 3 -0.26 -7.39 9.10
C ILE A 3 -0.24 -6.89 7.66
N GLY A 4 -1.41 -6.53 7.13
CA GLY A 4 -1.54 -5.85 5.84
C GLY A 4 -1.73 -4.34 6.01
N ILE A 5 -0.97 -3.53 5.29
CA ILE A 5 -1.07 -2.06 5.29
C ILE A 5 -1.42 -1.57 3.89
N ILE A 6 -2.55 -0.85 3.76
CA ILE A 6 -2.95 -0.22 2.49
C ILE A 6 -2.37 1.21 2.45
N GLY A 7 -1.45 1.43 1.52
CA GLY A 7 -0.72 2.69 1.34
C GLY A 7 0.59 2.73 2.13
N SER A 8 1.67 3.16 1.48
CA SER A 8 3.02 3.26 2.05
C SER A 8 3.49 4.72 2.21
N GLY A 9 2.56 5.66 2.37
CA GLY A 9 2.87 7.06 2.68
C GLY A 9 3.31 7.25 4.14
N ASN A 10 3.41 8.51 4.60
CA ASN A 10 3.96 8.86 5.93
C ASN A 10 3.40 8.01 7.09
N VAL A 11 2.08 7.82 7.12
CA VAL A 11 1.42 7.03 8.18
C VAL A 11 1.69 5.53 8.01
N GLY A 12 1.41 4.99 6.82
CA GLY A 12 1.58 3.56 6.55
C GLY A 12 3.02 3.10 6.72
N GLY A 13 3.99 3.87 6.21
CA GLY A 13 5.42 3.59 6.34
C GLY A 13 5.90 3.61 7.80
N THR A 14 5.47 4.59 8.59
CA THR A 14 5.82 4.68 10.02
C THR A 14 5.28 3.48 10.80
N LEU A 15 4.00 3.15 10.62
CA LEU A 15 3.36 2.03 11.30
C LEU A 15 4.01 0.70 10.89
N GLY A 16 4.18 0.47 9.59
CA GLY A 16 4.75 -0.78 9.09
C GLY A 16 6.21 -0.98 9.53
N THR A 17 7.00 0.09 9.60
CA THR A 17 8.36 0.03 10.14
C THR A 17 8.36 -0.38 11.60
N ARG A 18 7.52 0.24 12.45
CA ARG A 18 7.42 -0.11 13.86
C ARG A 18 6.97 -1.56 14.07
N TRP A 19 5.92 -1.98 13.36
CA TRP A 19 5.43 -3.35 13.47
C TRP A 19 6.42 -4.40 12.97
N SER A 20 7.16 -4.11 11.89
CA SER A 20 8.23 -4.98 11.41
C SER A 20 9.36 -5.10 12.43
N ARG A 21 9.78 -3.99 13.05
CA ARG A 21 10.81 -3.98 14.11
C ARG A 21 10.40 -4.77 15.34
N ASN A 22 9.11 -4.82 15.64
CA ASN A 22 8.55 -5.64 16.72
C ASN A 22 8.34 -7.12 16.31
N GLY A 23 8.96 -7.58 15.22
CA GLY A 23 8.95 -8.98 14.80
C GLY A 23 7.68 -9.44 14.10
N HIS A 24 6.85 -8.54 13.60
CA HIS A 24 5.66 -8.91 12.84
C HIS A 24 5.94 -8.99 11.33
N ARG A 25 5.27 -9.92 10.64
CA ARG A 25 5.32 -10.02 9.19
C ARG A 25 4.38 -8.97 8.59
N VAL A 26 4.96 -7.95 7.96
CA VAL A 26 4.23 -6.83 7.37
C VAL A 26 4.23 -6.93 5.85
N MET A 27 3.08 -6.66 5.22
CA MET A 27 2.95 -6.52 3.78
C MET A 27 2.29 -5.19 3.43
N PHE A 28 2.85 -4.45 2.48
CA PHE A 28 2.28 -3.20 1.99
C PHE A 28 1.55 -3.44 0.67
N ALA A 29 0.35 -2.88 0.52
CA ALA A 29 -0.38 -2.86 -0.73
C ALA A 29 -0.61 -1.42 -1.18
N ARG A 30 -0.50 -1.17 -2.48
CA ARG A 30 -0.83 0.11 -3.11
C ARG A 30 -1.80 -0.14 -4.25
N ARG A 31 -2.75 0.78 -4.45
CA ARG A 31 -3.59 0.78 -5.65
C ARG A 31 -2.72 1.15 -6.85
N SER A 32 -2.61 0.26 -7.83
CA SER A 32 -2.15 0.62 -9.17
C SER A 32 -3.28 1.33 -9.88
N ARG A 33 -3.08 2.60 -10.27
CA ARG A 33 -4.09 3.33 -11.04
C ARG A 33 -3.95 2.88 -12.50
N MET A 34 -4.71 1.86 -12.87
CA MET A 34 -4.88 1.54 -14.28
C MET A 34 -5.53 2.76 -14.95
N ARG A 35 -4.85 3.34 -15.94
CA ARG A 35 -5.40 4.44 -16.73
C ARG A 35 -6.58 3.87 -17.50
N ALA A 36 -7.79 4.35 -17.22
CA ALA A 36 -8.91 4.13 -18.13
C ALA A 36 -8.57 4.87 -19.42
N THR A 37 -8.27 4.13 -20.49
CA THR A 37 -8.16 4.71 -21.83
C THR A 37 -9.54 5.26 -22.18
N SER A 38 -9.72 6.56 -22.05
CA SER A 38 -10.87 7.27 -22.57
C SER A 38 -10.80 7.17 -24.10
N ARG A 39 -11.49 6.18 -24.66
CA ARG A 39 -11.81 6.15 -26.09
C ARG A 39 -12.81 7.28 -26.33
N ALA A 40 -12.30 8.45 -26.71
CA ALA A 40 -13.12 9.50 -27.27
C ALA A 40 -13.80 8.91 -28.51
N ARG A 41 -15.13 8.76 -28.46
CA ARG A 41 -15.93 8.48 -29.66
C ARG A 41 -15.90 9.74 -30.51
N LEU A 42 -15.29 9.62 -31.69
CA LEU A 42 -15.63 10.41 -32.87
C LEU A 42 -17.03 10.02 -33.35
#